data_AF-A0A4S8K0C3-F1
#
_entry.id   AF-A0A4S8K0C3-F1
#
_cell.length_a   1.000
_cell.length_b   1.000
_cell.length_c   1.000
_cell.angle_alpha   90.00
_cell.angle_beta   90.00
_cell.angle_gamma   90.00
#
_symmetry.space_group_name_H-M   'P 1'
#
loop_
_entity.id
_entity.type
_entity.pdbx_description
1 polymer ?
#
loop_
_entity_poly.entity_id
_entity_poly.type
_entity_poly.pdbx_seq_one_letter_code
_entity_poly.pdbx_strand_id
1 'polypeptide(L)'
;MSFKSLVRELRDGIGSMSRRGGGAMEGMMTAHSRGCAPHPQELEEQQQQGRWANLPPELLLDVIQRVEASEVAWPERRHVLACAAVCRSWRNITKEVVRSPEQCGQITFPFSLKQPGPRDHPIQCFIRRERATSTFCLYLCLTPSLQGQSDKLLLAAHKIRRATSTNFVISLNPDDFSRASSTYIGKARQVFSSNFLATKFTVYDSEPPFDAAVSSSNRSNRRMLQFLQAYPSS
;
A
#
# COMPACT_ATOMS: atom_id res chain seq x y z
N MET A 1 4.43 10.88 31.75
CA MET A 1 3.69 10.89 30.47
C MET A 1 3.80 9.50 29.84
N SER A 2 2.69 8.80 29.59
CA SER A 2 2.73 7.48 28.93
C SER A 2 2.85 7.64 27.41
N PHE A 3 3.65 6.80 26.75
CA PHE A 3 3.76 6.76 25.28
C PHE A 3 2.39 6.63 24.58
N LYS A 4 1.43 5.94 25.23
CA LYS A 4 0.04 5.82 24.75
C LYS A 4 -0.69 7.17 24.69
N SER A 5 -0.35 8.13 25.57
CA SER A 5 -0.88 9.50 25.52
C SER A 5 -0.33 10.27 24.32
N LEU A 6 0.95 10.07 24.00
CA LEU A 6 1.65 10.72 22.89
C LEU A 6 1.11 10.23 21.54
N VAL A 7 0.87 8.92 21.41
CA VAL A 7 0.24 8.34 20.21
C VAL A 7 -1.23 8.79 20.06
N ARG A 8 -1.95 9.00 21.15
CA ARG A 8 -3.32 9.51 21.12
C ARG A 8 -3.37 10.97 20.64
N GLU A 9 -2.47 11.81 21.13
CA GLU A 9 -2.32 13.20 20.63
C GLU A 9 -1.94 13.26 19.14
N LEU A 10 -1.10 12.33 18.66
CA LEU A 10 -0.79 12.20 17.22
C LEU A 10 -2.01 11.79 16.38
N ARG A 11 -2.92 10.98 16.94
CA ARG A 11 -4.17 10.58 16.27
C ARG A 11 -5.18 11.72 16.22
N ASP A 12 -5.32 12.46 17.30
CA ASP A 12 -6.35 13.50 17.45
C ASP A 12 -6.00 14.77 16.64
N GLY A 13 -4.72 15.02 16.32
CA GLY A 13 -4.29 16.10 15.44
C GLY A 13 -4.66 15.92 13.95
N ILE A 14 -5.08 14.71 13.53
CA ILE A 14 -5.40 14.38 12.12
C ILE A 14 -6.87 14.71 11.77
N GLY A 15 -7.72 14.97 12.77
CA GLY A 15 -9.18 15.10 12.60
C GLY A 15 -9.70 16.42 11.99
N SER A 16 -8.86 17.42 11.73
CA SER A 16 -9.30 18.75 11.26
C SER A 16 -8.94 19.01 9.80
N MET A 17 -9.56 18.30 8.87
CA MET A 17 -9.60 18.70 7.46
C MET A 17 -11.05 18.94 7.07
N SER A 18 -11.48 20.20 7.21
CA SER A 18 -12.77 20.71 6.79
C SER A 18 -12.99 20.46 5.30
N ARG A 19 -14.03 19.69 4.96
CA ARG A 19 -14.59 19.61 3.61
C ARG A 19 -15.19 20.98 3.27
N ARG A 20 -14.63 21.69 2.29
CA ARG A 20 -15.38 22.73 1.56
C ARG A 20 -15.58 22.25 0.12
N GLY A 21 -16.85 22.13 -0.25
CA GLY A 21 -17.31 21.85 -1.61
C GLY A 21 -17.76 23.11 -2.35
N GLY A 22 -18.12 22.92 -3.63
CA GLY A 22 -18.64 23.92 -4.58
C GLY A 22 -17.53 24.54 -5.43
N GLY A 23 -17.60 24.72 -6.74
CA GLY A 23 -18.64 24.63 -7.77
C GLY A 23 -18.01 25.12 -9.10
N ALA A 24 -18.65 24.84 -10.23
CA ALA A 24 -18.17 25.06 -11.61
C ALA A 24 -17.96 26.52 -12.05
N MET A 25 -17.11 26.78 -13.07
CA MET A 25 -17.44 27.49 -14.34
C MET A 25 -16.18 27.64 -15.26
N GLU A 26 -16.45 27.71 -16.56
CA GLU A 26 -15.63 27.79 -17.78
C GLU A 26 -14.74 29.05 -17.96
N GLY A 27 -13.81 29.02 -18.95
CA GLY A 27 -13.45 30.21 -19.73
C GLY A 27 -11.97 30.45 -20.13
N MET A 28 -11.65 30.11 -21.39
CA MET A 28 -10.85 30.84 -22.40
C MET A 28 -9.44 31.44 -22.11
N MET A 29 -8.57 31.27 -23.12
CA MET A 29 -7.17 31.72 -23.29
C MET A 29 -6.95 33.23 -23.42
N THR A 30 -5.78 33.76 -23.01
CA THR A 30 -4.88 34.61 -23.85
C THR A 30 -3.52 34.91 -23.17
N ALA A 31 -2.49 35.14 -24.00
CA ALA A 31 -1.10 35.42 -23.64
C ALA A 31 -0.78 36.93 -23.56
N HIS A 32 0.17 37.32 -22.69
CA HIS A 32 1.38 38.15 -22.99
C HIS A 32 1.94 38.93 -21.77
N SER A 33 3.23 38.69 -21.52
CA SER A 33 4.33 39.64 -21.26
C SER A 33 4.37 40.58 -20.03
N ARG A 34 5.44 40.35 -19.23
CA ARG A 34 6.40 41.29 -18.59
C ARG A 34 5.99 42.09 -17.34
N GLY A 35 6.74 41.87 -16.25
CA GLY A 35 6.90 42.81 -15.14
C GLY A 35 7.47 42.18 -13.86
N CYS A 36 8.66 42.62 -13.44
CA CYS A 36 9.40 42.15 -12.26
C CYS A 36 8.73 42.55 -10.92
N ALA A 37 8.58 41.60 -9.99
CA ALA A 37 8.64 41.82 -8.55
C ALA A 37 8.95 40.49 -7.84
N PRO A 38 9.94 40.39 -6.94
CA PRO A 38 10.10 39.19 -6.11
C PRO A 38 8.98 39.18 -5.06
N HIS A 39 7.90 38.45 -5.34
CA HIS A 39 6.83 38.22 -4.37
C HIS A 39 7.28 37.10 -3.39
N PRO A 40 7.12 37.26 -2.06
CA PRO A 40 7.57 36.26 -1.09
C PRO A 40 6.77 34.97 -1.23
N GLN A 41 7.28 33.99 -1.97
CA GLN A 41 6.68 32.65 -2.06
C GLN A 41 7.39 31.60 -1.18
N GLU A 42 8.33 32.03 -0.32
CA GLU A 42 9.01 31.12 0.62
C GLU A 42 8.30 31.01 1.99
N LEU A 43 7.20 31.72 2.23
CA LEU A 43 6.56 31.79 3.55
C LEU A 43 5.27 30.97 3.72
N GLU A 44 4.76 30.31 2.68
CA GLU A 44 3.49 29.56 2.79
C GLU A 44 3.64 28.02 2.78
N GLU A 45 4.83 27.47 2.55
CA GLU A 45 5.08 26.04 2.80
C GLU A 45 5.31 25.73 4.30
N GLN A 46 5.50 26.76 5.14
CA GLN A 46 5.66 26.57 6.59
C GLN A 46 4.34 26.27 7.33
N GLN A 47 3.19 26.40 6.66
CA GLN A 47 1.88 26.31 7.31
C GLN A 47 1.34 24.88 7.37
N GLN A 48 2.11 23.98 8.01
CA GLN A 48 1.69 22.79 8.79
C GLN A 48 2.82 21.76 8.98
N GLN A 49 4.08 22.18 9.15
CA GLN A 49 5.05 21.31 9.81
C GLN A 49 4.56 21.09 11.26
N GLY A 50 3.98 19.92 11.54
CA GLY A 50 3.59 19.54 12.89
C GLY A 50 4.77 19.69 13.85
N ARG A 51 4.51 19.94 15.15
CA ARG A 51 5.55 20.16 16.17
C ARG A 51 6.64 19.08 16.21
N TRP A 52 6.34 17.89 15.70
CA TRP A 52 7.22 16.74 15.61
C TRP A 52 8.08 16.69 14.34
N ALA A 53 7.81 17.53 13.34
CA ALA A 53 8.51 17.53 12.06
C ALA A 53 9.96 18.03 12.15
N ASN A 54 10.30 18.77 13.21
CA ASN A 54 11.62 19.38 13.43
C ASN A 54 12.47 18.64 14.48
N LEU A 55 12.09 17.41 14.85
CA LEU A 55 12.89 16.61 15.78
C LEU A 55 14.25 16.26 15.13
N PRO A 56 15.38 16.37 15.87
CA PRO A 56 16.66 15.87 15.38
C PRO A 56 16.56 14.40 14.91
N PRO A 57 17.18 14.04 13.77
CA PRO A 57 17.04 12.72 13.17
C PRO A 57 17.51 11.59 14.10
N GLU A 58 18.50 11.86 14.98
CA GLU A 58 19.01 10.89 15.96
C GLU A 58 17.94 10.56 17.02
N LEU A 59 17.23 11.57 17.51
CA LEU A 59 16.13 11.38 18.45
C LEU A 59 14.93 10.70 17.79
N LEU A 60 14.69 11.02 16.52
CA LEU A 60 13.62 10.40 15.74
C LEU A 60 13.89 8.91 15.52
N LEU A 61 15.13 8.56 15.17
CA LEU A 61 15.59 7.18 15.07
C LEU A 61 15.40 6.43 16.40
N ASP A 62 15.87 6.98 17.52
CA ASP A 62 15.74 6.35 18.84
C ASP A 62 14.28 6.14 19.24
N VAL A 63 13.42 7.14 19.02
CA VAL A 63 11.98 7.00 19.27
C VAL A 63 11.40 5.86 18.43
N ILE A 64 11.61 5.84 17.10
CA ILE A 64 11.04 4.82 16.23
C ILE A 64 11.60 3.43 16.57
N GLN A 65 12.89 3.30 16.89
CA GLN A 65 13.50 2.04 17.31
C GLN A 65 12.86 1.49 18.59
N ARG A 66 12.59 2.35 19.57
CA ARG A 66 11.89 1.95 20.79
C ARG A 66 10.46 1.49 20.51
N VAL A 67 9.75 2.20 19.63
CA VAL A 67 8.40 1.81 19.22
C VAL A 67 8.42 0.45 18.54
N GLU A 68 9.31 0.26 17.57
CA GLU A 68 9.46 -0.99 16.83
C GLU A 68 9.82 -2.18 17.76
N ALA A 69 10.68 -1.95 18.76
CA ALA A 69 11.05 -2.97 19.74
C ALA A 69 9.91 -3.31 20.71
N SER A 70 9.05 -2.34 21.04
CA SER A 70 7.93 -2.54 21.98
C SER A 70 6.68 -3.14 21.34
N GLU A 71 6.41 -2.88 20.05
CA GLU A 71 5.14 -3.20 19.38
C GLU A 71 5.31 -4.33 18.34
N VAL A 72 5.60 -5.54 18.83
CA VAL A 72 5.98 -6.69 17.98
C VAL A 72 4.77 -7.35 17.31
N ALA A 73 3.60 -7.31 17.94
CA ALA A 73 2.38 -7.95 17.45
C ALA A 73 1.34 -6.93 16.93
N TRP A 74 0.43 -7.40 16.08
CA TRP A 74 -0.77 -6.63 15.74
C TRP A 74 -1.81 -6.78 16.85
N PRO A 75 -2.60 -5.73 17.19
CA PRO A 75 -2.76 -4.45 16.51
C PRO A 75 -1.78 -3.35 16.95
N GLU A 76 -0.99 -3.60 17.98
CA GLU A 76 -0.01 -2.70 18.59
C GLU A 76 0.99 -2.11 17.57
N ARG A 77 1.41 -2.93 16.61
CA ARG A 77 2.24 -2.53 15.47
C ARG A 77 1.66 -1.40 14.58
N ARG A 78 0.36 -1.05 14.74
CA ARG A 78 -0.24 0.15 14.13
C ARG A 78 0.47 1.44 14.55
N HIS A 79 1.12 1.47 15.71
CA HIS A 79 1.86 2.65 16.17
C HIS A 79 3.08 2.94 15.28
N VAL A 80 3.76 1.91 14.80
CA VAL A 80 4.86 2.05 13.81
C VAL A 80 4.35 2.69 12.51
N LEU A 81 3.16 2.28 12.05
CA LEU A 81 2.53 2.93 10.89
C LEU A 81 2.13 4.38 11.17
N ALA A 82 1.68 4.69 12.39
CA ALA A 82 1.35 6.04 12.79
C ALA A 82 2.58 6.95 12.77
N CYS A 83 3.76 6.46 13.19
CA CYS A 83 5.03 7.19 13.03
C CYS A 83 5.27 7.58 11.56
N ALA A 84 5.10 6.65 10.62
CA ALA A 84 5.27 6.92 9.20
C ALA A 84 4.21 7.86 8.57
N ALA A 85 3.14 8.16 9.30
CA ALA A 85 2.07 9.06 8.87
C ALA A 85 2.29 10.53 9.29
N VAL A 86 3.23 10.80 10.20
CA VAL A 86 3.47 12.15 10.76
C VAL A 86 3.92 13.15 9.69
N CYS A 87 5.05 12.88 9.03
CA CYS A 87 5.55 13.70 7.92
C CYS A 87 6.53 12.89 7.04
N ARG A 88 7.08 13.51 5.99
CA ARG A 88 8.04 12.85 5.07
C ARG A 88 9.30 12.35 5.79
N SER A 89 9.87 13.15 6.69
CA SER A 89 11.07 12.79 7.45
C SER A 89 10.83 11.55 8.30
N TRP A 90 9.78 11.56 9.13
CA TRP A 90 9.36 10.41 9.93
C TRP A 90 9.10 9.17 9.07
N ARG A 91 8.42 9.33 7.93
CA ARG A 91 8.16 8.22 7.00
C ARG A 91 9.43 7.56 6.50
N ASN A 92 10.42 8.36 6.09
CA ASN A 92 11.68 7.83 5.56
C ASN A 92 12.44 7.06 6.63
N ILE A 93 12.60 7.67 7.81
CA ILE A 93 13.28 7.01 8.93
C ILE A 93 12.54 5.76 9.39
N THR A 94 11.20 5.78 9.46
CA THR A 94 10.43 4.59 9.84
C THR A 94 10.64 3.44 8.86
N LYS A 95 10.75 3.72 7.56
CA LYS A 95 11.05 2.69 6.56
C LYS A 95 12.45 2.11 6.69
N GLU A 96 13.41 2.90 7.16
CA GLU A 96 14.78 2.43 7.40
C GLU A 96 14.88 1.59 8.67
N VAL A 97 14.18 1.98 9.73
CA VAL A 97 14.15 1.24 11.00
C VAL A 97 13.43 -0.10 10.85
N VAL A 98 12.31 -0.12 10.12
CA VAL A 98 11.57 -1.36 9.87
C VAL A 98 12.30 -2.19 8.81
N ARG A 99 12.94 -3.26 9.26
CA ARG A 99 13.62 -4.23 8.40
C ARG A 99 12.66 -4.88 7.39
N SER A 100 13.22 -5.44 6.32
CA SER A 100 12.44 -6.18 5.32
C SER A 100 11.78 -7.42 5.92
N PRO A 101 10.66 -7.91 5.34
CA PRO A 101 10.03 -9.15 5.78
C PRO A 101 10.98 -10.35 5.77
N GLU A 102 11.94 -10.38 4.84
CA GLU A 102 12.98 -11.42 4.79
C GLU A 102 13.81 -11.48 6.09
N GLN A 103 14.03 -10.34 6.74
CA GLN A 103 14.85 -10.24 7.96
C GLN A 103 14.04 -10.29 9.25
N CYS A 104 12.85 -9.69 9.29
CA CYS A 104 12.05 -9.58 10.51
C CYS A 104 10.84 -10.51 10.55
N GLY A 105 10.48 -11.16 9.44
CA GLY A 105 9.29 -12.00 9.34
C GLY A 105 7.95 -11.25 9.40
N GLN A 106 7.97 -9.92 9.38
CA GLN A 106 6.79 -9.10 9.63
C GLN A 106 6.43 -8.24 8.44
N ILE A 107 5.13 -8.17 8.16
CA ILE A 107 4.58 -7.28 7.13
C ILE A 107 4.03 -6.05 7.83
N THR A 108 4.76 -4.94 7.76
CA THR A 108 4.37 -3.67 8.39
C THR A 108 3.71 -2.77 7.37
N PHE A 109 4.42 -2.45 6.30
CA PHE A 109 3.98 -1.54 5.26
C PHE A 109 3.36 -2.26 4.05
N PRO A 110 2.53 -1.56 3.25
CA PRO A 110 2.01 -2.13 2.01
C PRO A 110 3.10 -2.53 1.00
N PHE A 111 4.19 -1.76 0.89
CA PHE A 111 5.27 -2.08 -0.06
C PHE A 111 6.00 -3.39 0.29
N SER A 112 6.00 -3.77 1.57
CA SER A 112 6.61 -5.01 2.07
C SER A 112 5.92 -6.26 1.49
N LEU A 113 4.69 -6.16 0.98
CA LEU A 113 3.97 -7.27 0.35
C LEU A 113 4.61 -7.78 -0.94
N LYS A 114 5.44 -6.95 -1.59
CA LYS A 114 6.19 -7.33 -2.79
C LYS A 114 7.62 -7.78 -2.49
N GLN A 115 8.03 -7.73 -1.23
CA GLN A 115 9.36 -8.14 -0.81
C GLN A 115 9.38 -9.65 -0.50
N PRO A 116 10.54 -10.30 -0.63
CA PRO A 116 10.69 -11.70 -0.22
C PRO A 116 10.31 -11.88 1.26
N GLY A 117 9.68 -13.02 1.53
CA GLY A 117 9.43 -13.46 2.90
C GLY A 117 10.67 -14.03 3.58
N PRO A 118 10.60 -14.28 4.88
CA PRO A 118 11.64 -14.99 5.64
C PRO A 118 11.94 -16.38 5.08
N ARG A 119 13.20 -16.81 5.17
CA ARG A 119 13.67 -18.10 4.62
C ARG A 119 13.40 -19.28 5.56
N ASP A 120 13.50 -19.03 6.86
CA ASP A 120 13.53 -20.11 7.87
C ASP A 120 12.15 -20.44 8.45
N HIS A 121 11.22 -19.49 8.41
CA HIS A 121 9.88 -19.64 8.99
C HIS A 121 8.80 -19.00 8.11
N PRO A 122 7.64 -19.61 7.90
CA PRO A 122 6.60 -19.02 7.05
C PRO A 122 5.83 -17.89 7.73
N ILE A 123 5.37 -16.91 6.95
CA ILE A 123 4.36 -15.94 7.40
C ILE A 123 2.97 -16.55 7.22
N GLN A 124 2.28 -16.80 8.33
CA GLN A 124 0.96 -17.42 8.29
C GLN A 124 -0.12 -16.40 7.92
N CYS A 125 -0.90 -16.74 6.89
CA CYS A 125 -2.02 -15.94 6.40
C CYS A 125 -3.23 -16.83 6.13
N PHE A 126 -4.42 -16.24 6.09
CA PHE A 126 -5.64 -16.94 5.68
C PHE A 126 -6.45 -16.12 4.68
N ILE A 127 -7.23 -16.80 3.85
CA ILE A 127 -8.08 -16.16 2.85
C ILE A 127 -9.54 -16.29 3.27
N ARG A 128 -10.20 -15.15 3.45
CA ARG A 128 -11.65 -15.08 3.59
C ARG A 128 -12.29 -14.78 2.24
N ARG A 129 -13.25 -15.61 1.83
CA ARG A 129 -13.98 -15.43 0.58
C ARG A 129 -15.37 -14.86 0.86
N GLU A 130 -15.64 -13.69 0.29
CA GLU A 130 -16.98 -13.12 0.23
C GLU A 130 -17.65 -13.54 -1.08
N ARG A 131 -18.68 -14.39 -0.98
CA ARG A 131 -19.29 -15.00 -2.17
C ARG A 131 -20.20 -14.02 -2.90
N ALA A 132 -20.89 -13.14 -2.17
CA ALA A 132 -21.82 -12.18 -2.75
C ALA A 132 -21.11 -11.20 -3.70
N THR A 133 -19.94 -10.70 -3.29
CA THR A 133 -19.15 -9.74 -4.07
C THR A 133 -18.08 -10.37 -4.94
N SER A 134 -17.94 -11.71 -4.89
CA SER A 134 -16.83 -12.43 -5.55
C SER A 134 -15.44 -11.89 -5.14
N THR A 135 -15.32 -11.45 -3.90
CA THR A 135 -14.10 -10.86 -3.34
C THR A 135 -13.38 -11.86 -2.44
N PHE A 136 -12.05 -11.83 -2.48
CA PHE A 136 -11.16 -12.65 -1.67
C PHE A 136 -10.26 -11.71 -0.89
N CYS A 137 -10.26 -11.82 0.43
CA CYS A 137 -9.45 -10.98 1.31
C CYS A 137 -8.39 -11.84 1.99
N LEU A 138 -7.13 -11.46 1.84
CA LEU A 138 -5.98 -12.07 2.52
C LEU A 138 -5.72 -11.34 3.83
N TYR A 139 -5.70 -12.09 4.93
CA TYR A 139 -5.43 -11.58 6.26
C TYR A 139 -4.17 -12.22 6.84
N LEU A 140 -3.42 -11.45 7.62
CA LEU A 140 -2.34 -11.96 8.46
C LEU A 140 -2.95 -12.71 9.65
N CYS A 141 -2.47 -13.92 9.91
CA CYS A 141 -2.93 -14.71 11.05
C CYS A 141 -2.28 -14.18 12.34
N LEU A 142 -3.09 -13.68 13.28
CA LEU A 142 -2.60 -13.09 14.53
C LEU A 142 -2.91 -13.95 15.77
N THR A 143 -3.89 -14.85 15.67
CA THR A 143 -4.28 -15.75 16.76
C THR A 143 -4.78 -17.07 16.19
N PRO A 144 -4.50 -18.23 16.82
CA PRO A 144 -4.98 -19.53 16.35
C PRO A 144 -6.51 -19.71 16.40
N SER A 145 -7.22 -18.91 17.20
CA SER A 145 -8.67 -18.91 17.26
C SER A 145 -9.24 -17.99 16.17
N LEU A 146 -9.85 -18.59 15.15
CA LEU A 146 -10.49 -17.98 13.96
C LEU A 146 -11.61 -16.94 14.23
N GLN A 147 -11.77 -16.48 15.48
CA GLN A 147 -12.79 -15.53 15.90
C GLN A 147 -12.14 -14.43 16.75
N GLY A 148 -11.91 -13.23 16.18
CA GLY A 148 -11.65 -12.07 17.04
C GLY A 148 -10.98 -10.87 16.38
N GLN A 149 -11.79 -10.04 15.69
CA GLN A 149 -11.76 -8.55 15.64
C GLN A 149 -10.47 -7.75 15.33
N SER A 150 -9.27 -8.36 15.27
CA SER A 150 -8.01 -7.63 15.12
C SER A 150 -7.15 -8.08 13.95
N ASP A 151 -7.65 -8.94 13.07
CA ASP A 151 -6.90 -9.44 11.91
C ASP A 151 -6.46 -8.29 10.99
N LYS A 152 -5.19 -8.33 10.58
CA LYS A 152 -4.65 -7.34 9.66
C LYS A 152 -4.96 -7.76 8.23
N LEU A 153 -5.79 -6.98 7.53
CA LEU A 153 -5.95 -7.12 6.09
C LEU A 153 -4.61 -6.79 5.39
N LEU A 154 -4.20 -7.66 4.47
CA LEU A 154 -3.03 -7.46 3.62
C LEU A 154 -3.43 -7.01 2.21
N LEU A 155 -4.35 -7.75 1.59
CA LEU A 155 -4.73 -7.59 0.18
C LEU A 155 -6.19 -8.01 0.00
N ALA A 156 -6.88 -7.42 -0.97
CA ALA A 156 -8.15 -7.88 -1.48
C ALA A 156 -8.05 -8.14 -2.99
N ALA A 157 -8.78 -9.14 -3.46
CA ALA A 157 -8.85 -9.51 -4.86
C ALA A 157 -10.31 -9.67 -5.29
N HIS A 158 -10.73 -8.93 -6.32
CA HIS A 158 -12.06 -9.05 -6.90
C HIS A 158 -12.03 -9.92 -8.15
N LYS A 159 -12.83 -11.00 -8.16
CA LYS A 159 -12.89 -11.97 -9.26
C LYS A 159 -13.89 -11.55 -10.33
N ILE A 160 -13.40 -11.41 -11.56
CA ILE A 160 -14.17 -11.09 -12.77
C ILE A 160 -14.09 -12.26 -13.73
N ARG A 161 -15.21 -12.98 -13.92
CA ARG A 161 -15.31 -14.06 -14.91
C ARG A 161 -15.44 -13.51 -16.32
N ARG A 162 -14.78 -14.14 -17.29
CA ARG A 162 -14.91 -13.92 -18.74
C ARG A 162 -15.10 -15.27 -19.41
N ALA A 163 -15.51 -15.27 -20.68
CA ALA A 163 -15.78 -16.50 -21.44
C ALA A 163 -14.61 -17.50 -21.45
N THR A 164 -13.37 -17.02 -21.61
CA THR A 164 -12.17 -17.85 -21.74
C THR A 164 -11.13 -17.62 -20.63
N SER A 165 -11.46 -16.79 -19.63
CA SER A 165 -10.52 -16.45 -18.56
C SER A 165 -11.21 -15.97 -17.30
N THR A 166 -10.52 -16.07 -16.17
CA THR A 166 -10.88 -15.36 -14.95
C THR A 166 -9.81 -14.31 -14.67
N ASN A 167 -10.23 -13.07 -14.38
CA ASN A 167 -9.32 -12.01 -13.98
C ASN A 167 -9.55 -11.71 -12.50
N PHE A 168 -8.48 -11.38 -11.78
CA PHE A 168 -8.50 -10.91 -10.41
C PHE A 168 -7.85 -9.54 -10.38
N VAL A 169 -8.59 -8.55 -9.91
CA VAL A 169 -8.07 -7.19 -9.66
C VAL A 169 -7.64 -7.14 -8.21
N ILE A 170 -6.37 -6.81 -7.94
CA ILE A 170 -5.76 -6.88 -6.61
C ILE A 170 -5.55 -5.46 -6.08
N SER A 171 -6.04 -5.21 -4.86
CA SER A 171 -6.00 -3.92 -4.17
C SER A 171 -5.63 -4.07 -2.70
N LEU A 172 -5.14 -3.00 -2.07
CA LEU A 172 -4.95 -2.91 -0.61
C LEU A 172 -6.27 -2.66 0.13
N ASN A 173 -7.27 -2.10 -0.56
CA ASN A 173 -8.56 -1.75 0.01
C ASN A 173 -9.64 -2.71 -0.52
N PRO A 174 -10.43 -3.38 0.34
CA PRO A 174 -11.44 -4.33 -0.09
C PRO A 174 -12.66 -3.66 -0.75
N ASP A 175 -12.82 -2.35 -0.60
CA ASP A 175 -13.96 -1.60 -1.14
C ASP A 175 -13.61 -0.85 -2.44
N ASP A 176 -12.33 -0.82 -2.84
CA ASP A 176 -11.87 -0.11 -4.04
C ASP A 176 -10.99 -0.99 -4.93
N PHE A 177 -11.55 -1.39 -6.08
CA PHE A 177 -10.87 -2.15 -7.14
C PHE A 177 -10.63 -1.31 -8.40
N SER A 178 -10.69 0.02 -8.32
CA SER A 178 -10.37 0.89 -9.45
C SER A 178 -8.89 0.80 -9.81
N ARG A 179 -8.57 0.64 -11.10
CA ARG A 179 -7.16 0.63 -11.57
C ARG A 179 -6.47 1.99 -11.44
N ALA A 180 -7.24 3.07 -11.33
CA ALA A 180 -6.72 4.41 -11.12
C ALA A 180 -6.49 4.72 -9.63
N SER A 181 -6.93 3.83 -8.73
CA SER A 181 -6.74 4.00 -7.30
C SER A 181 -5.28 3.84 -6.91
N SER A 182 -4.82 4.64 -5.96
CA SER A 182 -3.51 4.49 -5.33
C SER A 182 -3.38 3.18 -4.54
N THR A 183 -4.50 2.50 -4.24
CA THR A 183 -4.53 1.22 -3.55
C THR A 183 -4.41 0.02 -4.50
N TYR A 184 -4.48 0.23 -5.81
CA TYR A 184 -4.33 -0.81 -6.82
C TYR A 184 -2.89 -1.34 -6.86
N ILE A 185 -2.73 -2.65 -6.66
CA ILE A 185 -1.42 -3.31 -6.65
C ILE A 185 -1.18 -4.07 -7.95
N GLY A 186 -2.22 -4.60 -8.58
CA GLY A 186 -1.98 -5.43 -9.75
C GLY A 186 -3.15 -6.27 -10.16
N LYS A 187 -2.86 -7.25 -11.02
CA LYS A 187 -3.86 -8.11 -11.62
C LYS A 187 -3.31 -9.52 -11.78
N ALA A 188 -4.12 -10.52 -11.46
CA ALA A 188 -3.88 -11.88 -11.89
C ALA A 188 -4.86 -12.26 -13.02
N ARG A 189 -4.39 -12.99 -14.03
CA ARG A 189 -5.21 -13.55 -15.09
C ARG A 189 -5.01 -15.07 -15.12
N GLN A 190 -6.11 -15.77 -14.96
CA GLN A 190 -6.24 -17.20 -15.14
C GLN A 190 -6.84 -17.46 -16.52
N VAL A 191 -6.12 -18.14 -17.41
CA VAL A 191 -6.62 -18.53 -18.74
C VAL A 191 -6.89 -20.03 -18.74
N PHE A 192 -8.07 -20.40 -19.23
CA PHE A 192 -8.42 -21.79 -19.51
C PHE A 192 -7.98 -22.08 -20.94
N SER A 193 -7.01 -22.97 -21.11
CA SER A 193 -6.56 -23.40 -22.43
C SER A 193 -7.42 -24.56 -22.91
N SER A 194 -7.94 -24.49 -24.13
CA SER A 194 -8.74 -25.58 -24.73
C SER A 194 -7.91 -26.84 -25.01
N ASN A 195 -6.58 -26.70 -25.12
CA ASN A 195 -5.70 -27.76 -25.63
C ASN A 195 -4.89 -28.45 -24.53
N PHE A 196 -5.10 -28.13 -23.26
CA PHE A 196 -4.33 -28.72 -22.17
C PHE A 196 -5.13 -28.69 -20.87
N LEU A 197 -5.10 -29.77 -20.10
CA LEU A 197 -5.68 -29.89 -18.75
C LEU A 197 -5.05 -28.92 -17.72
N ALA A 198 -4.25 -27.93 -18.15
CA ALA A 198 -3.59 -26.95 -17.31
C ALA A 198 -4.25 -25.59 -17.41
N THR A 199 -4.40 -24.98 -16.25
CA THR A 199 -4.76 -23.58 -16.12
C THR A 199 -3.47 -22.75 -16.07
N LYS A 200 -3.38 -21.71 -16.91
CA LYS A 200 -2.25 -20.77 -16.87
C LYS A 200 -2.61 -19.54 -16.04
N PHE A 201 -1.78 -19.22 -15.05
CA PHE A 201 -1.87 -17.99 -14.29
C PHE A 201 -0.78 -17.01 -14.71
N THR A 202 -1.14 -15.74 -14.79
CA THR A 202 -0.20 -14.65 -15.05
C THR A 202 -0.49 -13.50 -14.11
N VAL A 203 0.50 -13.09 -13.32
CA VAL A 203 0.40 -11.98 -12.38
C VAL A 203 1.14 -10.77 -12.95
N TYR A 204 0.48 -9.62 -12.90
CA TYR A 204 0.97 -8.34 -13.38
C TYR A 204 1.00 -7.35 -12.21
N ASP A 205 2.11 -6.64 -12.07
CA ASP A 205 2.25 -5.55 -11.12
C ASP A 205 1.63 -4.22 -11.64
N SER A 206 1.39 -3.27 -10.73
CA SER A 206 0.92 -1.90 -10.97
C SER A 206 2.02 -0.91 -11.37
N GLU A 207 3.29 -1.31 -11.37
CA GLU A 207 4.42 -0.44 -11.71
C GLU A 207 4.28 0.12 -13.15
N PRO A 208 4.31 1.45 -13.34
CA PRO A 208 4.32 2.04 -14.69
C PRO A 208 5.64 1.70 -15.40
N PRO A 209 5.66 1.65 -16.76
CA PRO A 209 6.92 1.51 -17.49
C PRO A 209 7.84 2.67 -17.08
N PHE A 210 9.06 2.35 -16.69
CA PHE A 210 10.11 3.33 -16.44
C PHE A 210 10.23 4.27 -17.64
N ASP A 211 10.24 5.58 -17.38
CA ASP A 211 10.27 6.63 -18.39
C ASP A 211 11.56 6.52 -19.21
N ALA A 212 11.45 5.88 -20.37
CA ALA A 212 12.45 5.89 -21.42
C ALA A 212 11.73 6.39 -22.67
N ALA A 213 12.21 7.54 -23.14
CA ALA A 213 11.77 8.25 -24.33
C ALA A 213 11.11 7.36 -25.39
N VAL A 214 9.93 7.80 -25.82
CA VAL A 214 9.19 7.44 -27.04
C VAL A 214 9.91 6.37 -27.87
N SER A 215 9.55 5.11 -27.67
CA SER A 215 9.72 4.09 -28.70
C SER A 215 8.40 3.38 -28.92
N SER A 216 7.86 3.58 -30.11
CA SER A 216 6.69 2.91 -30.65
C SER A 216 7.01 1.43 -30.86
N SER A 217 6.88 0.60 -29.83
CA SER A 217 6.57 -0.82 -30.01
C SER A 217 5.90 -1.38 -28.78
N ASN A 218 4.80 -2.09 -29.03
CA ASN A 218 3.79 -2.50 -28.07
C ASN A 218 4.29 -3.69 -27.25
N ARG A 219 5.10 -3.46 -26.20
CA ARG A 219 5.36 -4.46 -25.14
C ARG A 219 5.62 -3.77 -23.81
N SER A 220 4.62 -3.84 -22.94
CA SER A 220 4.66 -3.25 -21.61
C SER A 220 5.78 -3.89 -20.79
N ASN A 221 6.76 -3.09 -20.37
CA ASN A 221 7.77 -3.45 -19.36
C ASN A 221 7.12 -3.59 -17.97
N ARG A 222 6.22 -4.57 -17.82
CA ARG A 222 5.62 -4.94 -16.54
C ARG A 222 6.25 -6.24 -16.05
N ARG A 223 6.67 -6.28 -14.79
CA ARG A 223 7.10 -7.53 -14.15
C ARG A 223 5.96 -8.55 -14.26
N MET A 224 6.19 -9.60 -15.05
CA MET A 224 5.22 -10.64 -15.33
C MET A 224 5.73 -11.95 -14.76
N LEU A 225 4.95 -12.55 -13.85
CA LEU A 225 5.21 -13.90 -13.36
C LEU A 225 4.16 -14.85 -13.94
N GLN A 226 4.61 -15.96 -14.52
CA GLN A 226 3.74 -16.99 -15.08
C GLN A 226 3.86 -18.27 -14.26
N PHE A 227 2.70 -18.85 -13.93
CA PHE A 227 2.60 -20.11 -13.22
C PHE A 227 1.73 -21.07 -14.04
N LEU A 228 2.12 -22.33 -14.10
CA LEU A 228 1.33 -23.42 -14.65
C LEU A 228 0.95 -24.33 -13.49
N GLN A 229 -0.36 -24.52 -13.28
CA GLN A 229 -0.84 -25.54 -12.36
C GLN A 229 -1.22 -26.77 -13.18
N ALA A 230 -0.42 -27.82 -13.07
CA ALA A 230 -0.76 -29.16 -13.55
C ALA A 230 -1.52 -29.88 -12.43
N TYR A 231 -2.71 -30.38 -12.73
CA TYR A 231 -3.37 -31.32 -11.83
C TYR A 231 -2.62 -32.66 -11.91
N PRO A 232 -2.27 -33.31 -10.79
CA PRO A 232 -1.74 -34.66 -10.86
C PRO A 232 -2.82 -35.56 -11.46
N SER A 233 -2.45 -36.31 -12.50
CA SER A 233 -3.22 -37.46 -12.97
C SER A 233 -3.26 -38.48 -11.83
N SER A 234 -4.44 -38.67 -11.24
CA SER A 234 -4.75 -39.67 -10.22
C SER A 234 -4.56 -41.10 -10.72
#